data_AF-A0A847SLQ5-F1
#
_entry.id   AF-A0A847SLQ5-F1
#
_cell.length_a   1.000
_cell.length_b   1.000
_cell.length_c   1.000
_cell.angle_alpha   90.00
_cell.angle_beta   90.00
_cell.angle_gamma   90.00
#
_symmetry.space_group_name_H-M   'P 1'
#
loop_
_entity.id
_entity.type
_entity.pdbx_description
1 polymer ?
#
loop_
_entity_poly.entity_id
_entity_poly.type
_entity_poly.pdbx_seq_one_letter_code
_entity_poly.pdbx_strand_id
1 'polypeptide(L)'
;MIVGDLAKYRNTGTVGKIVDIMEEEKVNWALLDTTDLYYDMSALDPATEDEYKAATERDFGKRDQLQDLERLRQEMAEAAEKAQRITPSGAG
;
A
#
# COMPACT_ATOMS: atom_id res chain seq x y z
N MET A 1 -13.46 0.35 19.85
CA MET A 1 -12.45 -0.37 19.06
C MET A 1 -11.29 -0.65 19.99
N ILE A 2 -10.86 -1.91 20.05
CA ILE A 2 -9.74 -2.37 20.87
C ILE A 2 -8.69 -3.07 19.99
N VAL A 3 -7.52 -3.40 20.55
CA VAL A 3 -6.53 -4.23 19.84
C VAL A 3 -7.20 -5.55 19.42
N GLY A 4 -7.08 -5.89 18.14
CA GLY A 4 -7.72 -7.04 17.52
C GLY A 4 -9.00 -6.72 16.73
N ASP A 5 -9.60 -5.54 16.90
CA ASP A 5 -10.74 -5.09 16.09
C ASP A 5 -10.32 -4.75 14.66
N LEU A 6 -11.31 -4.77 13.76
CA LEU A 6 -11.18 -4.27 12.40
C LEU A 6 -11.61 -2.81 12.33
N ALA A 7 -10.76 -1.99 11.72
CA ALA A 7 -10.98 -0.57 11.56
C ALA A 7 -10.76 -0.14 10.12
N LYS A 8 -11.60 0.78 9.65
CA LYS A 8 -11.53 1.40 8.34
C LYS A 8 -11.15 2.86 8.49
N TYR A 9 -10.06 3.25 7.87
CA TYR A 9 -9.67 4.65 7.79
C TYR A 9 -10.58 5.38 6.81
N ARG A 10 -11.35 6.35 7.34
CA ARG A 10 -12.39 7.05 6.59
C ARG A 10 -11.86 7.81 5.37
N ASN A 11 -10.61 8.28 5.44
CA ASN A 11 -10.05 9.17 4.42
C ASN A 11 -9.65 8.45 3.14
N THR A 12 -8.97 7.31 3.24
CA THR A 12 -8.54 6.51 2.06
C THR A 12 -9.41 5.28 1.82
N GLY A 13 -10.29 4.95 2.77
CA GLY A 13 -11.09 3.71 2.73
C GLY A 13 -10.26 2.45 3.01
N THR A 14 -9.03 2.60 3.51
CA THR A 14 -8.16 1.47 3.84
C THR A 14 -8.69 0.77 5.08
N VAL A 15 -8.89 -0.54 4.99
CA VAL A 15 -9.34 -1.37 6.13
C VAL A 15 -8.15 -2.17 6.64
N GLY A 16 -7.97 -2.16 7.96
CA GLY A 16 -6.88 -2.85 8.65
C GLY A 16 -7.32 -3.44 9.98
N LYS A 17 -6.53 -4.37 10.50
CA LYS A 17 -6.69 -4.88 11.86
C LYS A 17 -5.84 -4.05 12.83
N ILE A 18 -6.41 -3.66 13.96
CA ILE A 18 -5.68 -2.93 15.00
C ILE A 18 -4.73 -3.89 15.71
N VAL A 19 -3.43 -3.63 15.60
CA VAL A 19 -2.35 -4.42 16.22
C VAL A 19 -1.92 -3.81 17.55
N ASP A 20 -1.95 -2.48 17.63
CA ASP A 20 -1.56 -1.74 18.82
C ASP A 20 -2.37 -0.45 18.94
N ILE A 21 -2.51 0.05 20.16
CA ILE A 21 -3.16 1.33 20.46
C ILE A 21 -2.28 2.11 21.42
N MET A 22 -1.95 3.35 21.04
CA MET A 22 -1.13 4.26 21.82
C MET A 22 -1.89 5.57 22.06
N GLU A 23 -1.76 6.16 23.24
CA GLU A 23 -2.26 7.50 23.52
C GLU A 23 -1.09 8.49 23.50
N GLU A 24 -1.16 9.49 22.62
CA GLU A 24 -0.16 10.55 22.51
C GLU A 24 -0.84 11.91 22.34
N GLU A 25 -0.45 12.91 23.13
CA GLU A 25 -1.05 14.26 23.12
C GLU A 25 -2.58 14.31 23.26
N LYS A 26 -3.18 13.39 24.05
CA LYS A 26 -4.64 13.18 24.21
C LYS A 26 -5.34 12.66 22.95
N VAL A 27 -4.58 12.18 21.99
CA VAL A 27 -5.08 11.53 20.78
C VAL A 27 -4.78 10.05 20.89
N ASN A 28 -5.78 9.22 20.60
CA ASN A 28 -5.59 7.79 20.51
C ASN A 28 -5.19 7.42 19.09
N TRP A 29 -4.06 6.75 18.95
CA TRP A 29 -3.49 6.26 17.71
C TRP A 29 -3.62 4.74 17.67
N ALA A 30 -4.12 4.20 16.57
CA ALA A 30 -4.21 2.77 16.34
C ALA A 30 -3.30 2.35 15.19
N LEU A 31 -2.46 1.35 15.43
CA LEU A 31 -1.59 0.74 14.43
C LEU A 31 -2.37 -0.29 13.62
N LEU A 32 -2.41 -0.13 12.30
CA LEU A 32 -3.07 -1.08 11.40
C LEU A 32 -2.08 -2.05 10.75
N ASP A 33 -2.37 -3.35 10.82
CA ASP A 33 -1.54 -4.45 10.27
C ASP A 33 -1.28 -4.34 8.75
N THR A 34 -2.29 -3.89 8.01
CA THR A 34 -2.25 -3.84 6.54
C THR A 34 -1.27 -2.78 6.00
N THR A 35 -1.08 -1.71 6.74
CA THR A 35 -0.28 -0.54 6.34
C THR A 35 0.93 -0.31 7.22
N ASP A 36 1.00 -0.93 8.39
CA ASP A 36 2.05 -0.73 9.40
C ASP A 36 2.22 0.75 9.80
N LEU A 37 1.09 1.47 9.88
CA LEU A 37 1.04 2.91 10.16
C LEU A 37 0.03 3.18 11.28
N TYR A 38 0.34 4.19 12.10
CA TYR A 38 -0.53 4.70 13.15
C TYR A 38 -1.55 5.68 12.55
N TYR A 39 -2.83 5.42 12.80
CA TYR A 39 -3.93 6.30 12.42
C TYR A 39 -4.67 6.80 13.66
N ASP A 40 -5.15 8.04 13.59
CA ASP A 40 -6.01 8.63 14.61
C ASP A 40 -7.31 7.82 14.74
N MET A 41 -7.62 7.33 15.94
CA MET A 41 -8.82 6.55 16.23
C MET A 41 -10.12 7.31 15.95
N SER A 42 -10.10 8.65 16.00
CA SER A 42 -11.25 9.49 15.67
C SER A 42 -11.55 9.52 14.17
N ALA A 43 -10.55 9.20 13.34
CA ALA A 43 -10.67 9.07 11.88
C ALA A 43 -10.85 7.61 11.42
N LEU A 44 -10.91 6.67 12.37
CA LEU A 44 -11.19 5.25 12.12
C LEU A 44 -12.66 4.94 12.40
N ASP A 45 -13.32 4.28 11.47
CA ASP A 45 -14.64 3.69 11.66
C ASP A 45 -14.52 2.18 11.92
N PRO A 46 -15.40 1.58 12.74
CA PRO A 46 -15.45 0.14 12.90
C PRO A 46 -15.78 -0.52 11.54
N ALA A 47 -14.98 -1.51 11.16
CA ALA A 47 -15.16 -2.27 9.94
C ALA A 47 -15.68 -3.68 10.24
N THR A 48 -16.30 -4.30 9.25
CA THR A 48 -16.70 -5.71 9.33
C THR A 48 -15.65 -6.62 8.70
N GLU A 49 -15.65 -7.90 9.07
CA GLU A 49 -14.76 -8.91 8.45
C GLU A 49 -14.92 -8.99 6.93
N ASP A 50 -16.14 -8.75 6.43
CA ASP A 50 -16.44 -8.73 5.00
C ASP A 50 -15.75 -7.55 4.29
N GLU A 51 -15.82 -6.35 4.87
CA GLU A 51 -15.11 -5.17 4.36
C GLU A 51 -13.59 -5.33 4.43
N TYR A 52 -13.08 -5.96 5.50
CA TYR A 52 -11.66 -6.25 5.65
C TYR A 52 -11.16 -7.19 4.55
N LYS A 53 -11.84 -8.32 4.31
CA LYS A 53 -11.46 -9.25 3.23
C LYS A 53 -11.47 -8.55 1.88
N ALA A 54 -12.54 -7.83 1.55
CA ALA A 54 -12.66 -7.13 0.28
C ALA A 54 -11.57 -6.04 0.10
N ALA A 55 -11.18 -5.35 1.18
CA ALA A 55 -10.13 -4.34 1.15
C ALA A 55 -8.74 -4.98 1.02
N THR A 56 -8.44 -6.01 1.81
CA THR A 56 -7.19 -6.76 1.75
C THR A 56 -6.96 -7.32 0.35
N GLU A 57 -7.95 -7.97 -0.27
CA GLU A 57 -7.83 -8.50 -1.63
C GLU A 57 -7.52 -7.41 -2.66
N ARG A 58 -8.15 -6.22 -2.53
CA ARG A 58 -7.88 -5.07 -3.40
C ARG A 58 -6.50 -4.47 -3.18
N ASP A 59 -6.04 -4.36 -1.93
CA ASP A 59 -4.76 -3.75 -1.60
C ASP A 59 -3.58 -4.66 -2.01
N PHE A 60 -3.69 -5.97 -1.78
CA PHE A 60 -2.72 -6.95 -2.29
C PHE A 60 -2.64 -6.94 -3.81
N GLY A 61 -3.79 -6.91 -4.51
CA GLY A 61 -3.82 -6.82 -5.97
C GLY A 61 -3.15 -5.54 -6.52
N LYS A 62 -3.30 -4.40 -5.84
CA LYS A 62 -2.64 -3.15 -6.22
C LYS A 62 -1.13 -3.18 -6.00
N ARG A 63 -0.67 -3.74 -4.87
CA ARG A 63 0.77 -3.85 -4.56
C ARG A 63 1.50 -4.76 -5.55
N ASP A 64 0.88 -5.87 -5.92
CA ASP A 64 1.42 -6.80 -6.92
C ASP A 64 1.55 -6.12 -8.30
N GLN A 65 0.50 -5.43 -8.73
CA GLN A 65 0.49 -4.71 -10.01
C GLN A 65 1.55 -3.59 -10.09
N LEU A 66 1.84 -2.91 -8.98
CA LEU A 66 2.89 -1.89 -8.94
C LEU A 66 4.29 -2.48 -9.10
N GLN A 67 4.57 -3.63 -8.47
CA GLN A 67 5.86 -4.31 -8.65
C GLN A 67 6.06 -4.81 -10.08
N ASP A 68 4.99 -5.30 -10.72
CA ASP A 68 5.05 -5.78 -12.09
C ASP A 68 5.32 -4.63 -13.09
N LEU A 69 4.67 -3.48 -12.88
CA LEU A 69 4.92 -2.26 -13.66
C LEU A 69 6.36 -1.75 -13.51
N GLU A 70 6.93 -1.82 -12.31
CA GLU A 70 8.29 -1.35 -12.05
C GLU A 70 9.34 -2.25 -12.73
N ARG A 71 9.14 -3.58 -12.68
CA ARG A 71 9.94 -4.56 -13.43
C ARG A 71 9.86 -4.33 -14.93
N LEU A 72 8.67 -4.14 -15.48
CA LEU A 72 8.48 -3.89 -16.91
C LEU A 72 9.19 -2.60 -17.35
N ARG A 73 9.16 -1.56 -16.52
CA ARG A 73 9.88 -0.30 -16.77
C ARG A 73 11.39 -0.50 -16.83
N GLN A 74 11.92 -1.31 -15.93
CA GLN A 74 13.35 -1.61 -15.86
C GLN A 74 13.81 -2.41 -17.08
N GLU A 75 13.07 -3.46 -17.46
CA GLU A 75 13.37 -4.24 -18.67
C GLU A 75 13.35 -3.39 -19.95
N MET A 76 12.38 -2.47 -20.06
CA MET A 76 12.30 -1.52 -21.18
C MET A 76 13.49 -0.55 -21.22
N ALA A 77 13.94 -0.06 -20.05
CA ALA A 77 15.10 0.82 -19.95
C ALA A 77 16.40 0.10 -20.34
N GLU A 78 16.58 -1.15 -19.87
CA GLU A 78 17.73 -1.99 -20.21
C GLU A 78 17.74 -2.36 -21.71
N ALA A 79 16.58 -2.66 -22.30
CA ALA A 79 16.45 -2.92 -23.73
C ALA A 79 16.79 -1.68 -24.58
N ALA A 80 16.34 -0.49 -24.15
CA ALA A 80 16.66 0.77 -24.82
C ALA A 80 18.15 1.12 -24.74
N GLU A 81 18.81 0.87 -23.61
CA GLU A 81 20.26 1.07 -23.45
C GLU A 81 21.06 0.10 -24.32
N LYS A 82 20.67 -1.18 -24.35
CA LYS A 82 21.29 -2.19 -25.22
C LYS A 82 21.12 -1.83 -26.70
N ALA A 83 19.93 -1.39 -27.13
CA ALA A 83 19.69 -0.97 -28.51
C ALA A 83 20.58 0.22 -28.91
N GLN A 84 20.75 1.22 -28.02
CA GLN A 84 21.64 2.36 -28.25
C GLN A 84 23.12 1.97 -28.35
N ARG A 85 23.57 0.93 -27.63
CA ARG A 85 24.94 0.40 -27.75
C ARG A 85 25.20 -0.43 -29.01
N ILE A 86 24.16 -1.01 -29.62
CA ILE A 86 24.31 -1.96 -30.75
C ILE A 86 24.15 -1.27 -32.11
N THR A 87 23.59 -0.05 -32.19
CA THR A 87 23.70 0.80 -33.38
C THR A 87 24.95 1.68 -33.30
N PRO A 88 26.08 1.33 -33.95
CA PRO A 88 27.13 2.30 -34.19
C PRO A 88 26.54 3.40 -35.07
N SER A 89 26.72 4.65 -34.65
CA SER A 89 26.54 5.81 -35.51
C SER A 89 27.34 5.58 -36.79
N GLY A 90 26.62 5.27 -37.87
CA GLY A 90 27.14 4.94 -39.17
C GLY A 90 26.22 5.53 -40.22
N ALA A 91 26.17 6.86 -40.28
CA ALA A 91 25.70 7.63 -41.43
C ALA A 91 26.14 9.10 -41.26
N GLY A 92 27.21 9.48 -41.94
CA GLY A 92 27.79 10.82 -41.95
C GLY A 92 29.24 10.78 -42.40
#